data_AF-R7WNK0-F1
#
_entry.id   AF-R7WNK0-F1
#
_cell.length_a   1.000
_cell.length_b   1.000
_cell.length_c   1.000
_cell.angle_alpha   90.00
_cell.angle_beta   90.00
_cell.angle_gamma   90.00
#
_symmetry.space_group_name_H-M   'P 1'
#
loop_
_entity.id
_entity.type
_entity.pdbx_description
1 polymer ?
#
loop_
_entity_poly.entity_id
_entity_poly.type
_entity_poly.pdbx_seq_one_letter_code
_entity_poly.pdbx_strand_id
1 'polypeptide(L)'
;MGAGGRDSILAQRLLAGVAVAAFVLAGSPAVAGAQPGPAACIPFGTAQLPPGLPSAGGLAGFDLLPEYQGAERPPPRIDLRTQTTSYNRFWEFALVGPDLLARPRADGVPSTFPWRYVPMPECLRGTLTGISADDDELVAIDRDGWIYTMDQASQTPITWNWTSAFGSPFWFDSGRTIPNGAPGAWSLSVSSPFDNRTYTDVAGRIHYVGLAKMTMLPALTGDGSRITYADPWLPNDDSTEIGGPLGGRFRSSSLSAAGSTTFVMNEYGDMYTRHFDYDSSGSDSVFFRYSWESQDGRPTAPDIVSETLDRRYAAIELPAPDWVHQPKIHGEITSALSVHSTGVGPGMRELRVEGHREGRTGYWHKMLDDPAWQFTPTDAPKLGSPVDNSPHDRSGDTLAPLAPWNLSGTLPLRDGAVDGRLINDLSFPYSLVDPGMLDAVGLDARPSEYRIEVEHFDPAATTRPATVVAGDGTRIPVLLHTADGMRLSPRAPGLDDDPRHLVGAIELTDDAADPAAERFRHEWMFGQPIVAITLDATAHGVVVR
;
A
#
# COMPACT_ATOMS: atom_id res chain seq x y z
N MET A 1 -56.43 -23.45 13.06
CA MET A 1 -55.69 -24.30 14.02
C MET A 1 -54.84 -25.24 13.17
N GLY A 2 -53.52 -25.23 13.13
CA GLY A 2 -52.50 -24.33 13.64
C GLY A 2 -51.18 -24.77 12.98
N ALA A 3 -50.32 -23.83 12.60
CA ALA A 3 -48.91 -24.01 12.29
C ALA A 3 -48.34 -22.63 11.98
N GLY A 4 -47.23 -22.27 12.62
CA GLY A 4 -46.52 -21.02 12.36
C GLY A 4 -46.02 -20.37 13.63
N GLY A 5 -44.74 -20.60 13.94
CA GLY A 5 -44.09 -19.88 15.03
C GLY A 5 -42.91 -20.65 15.59
N ARG A 6 -41.81 -20.71 14.84
CA ARG A 6 -40.49 -20.97 15.43
C ARG A 6 -39.27 -20.37 14.71
N ASP A 7 -39.44 -19.73 13.55
CA ASP A 7 -38.30 -19.20 12.77
C ASP A 7 -38.06 -17.68 12.89
N SER A 8 -38.74 -16.94 13.77
CA SER A 8 -38.60 -15.47 13.82
C SER A 8 -37.93 -14.89 15.07
N ILE A 9 -37.37 -15.71 15.97
CA ILE A 9 -36.88 -15.22 17.28
C ILE A 9 -35.35 -15.07 17.34
N LEU A 10 -34.57 -15.70 16.44
CA LEU A 10 -33.11 -15.50 16.40
C LEU A 10 -32.67 -14.27 15.58
N ALA A 11 -33.45 -13.84 14.58
CA ALA A 11 -33.09 -12.74 13.68
C ALA A 11 -33.36 -11.33 14.24
N GLN A 12 -34.04 -11.20 15.38
CA GLN A 12 -34.48 -9.90 15.95
C GLN A 12 -33.69 -9.44 17.19
N ARG A 13 -32.58 -10.10 17.55
CA ARG A 13 -31.72 -9.68 18.67
C ARG A 13 -30.31 -9.21 18.29
N LEU A 14 -29.97 -9.16 17.00
CA LEU A 14 -28.67 -8.68 16.51
C LEU A 14 -28.69 -7.24 15.95
N LEU A 15 -29.84 -6.55 16.01
CA LEU A 15 -29.96 -5.13 15.64
C LEU A 15 -30.24 -4.29 16.88
N ALA A 16 -29.21 -4.01 17.68
CA ALA A 16 -29.23 -2.94 18.66
C ALA A 16 -27.80 -2.52 19.03
N GLY A 17 -27.42 -1.30 18.63
CA GLY A 17 -26.31 -0.57 19.23
C GLY A 17 -25.09 -0.40 18.34
N VAL A 18 -25.09 0.66 17.51
CA VAL A 18 -23.83 1.37 17.19
C VAL A 18 -23.35 1.96 18.51
N ALA A 19 -22.48 1.23 19.21
CA ALA A 19 -21.78 1.73 20.36
C ALA A 19 -20.61 2.58 19.85
N VAL A 20 -20.69 3.89 20.07
CA VAL A 20 -19.50 4.75 20.15
C VAL A 20 -18.67 4.19 21.30
N ALA A 21 -17.64 3.42 21.00
CA ALA A 21 -16.68 2.95 21.99
C ALA A 21 -15.91 4.16 22.51
N ALA A 22 -16.24 4.59 23.73
CA ALA A 22 -15.39 5.48 24.49
C ALA A 22 -14.13 4.70 24.88
N PHE A 23 -13.03 4.96 24.17
CA PHE A 23 -11.74 4.35 24.45
C PHE A 23 -11.16 4.88 25.77
N VAL A 24 -10.94 3.98 26.71
CA VAL A 24 -10.10 4.24 27.88
C VAL A 24 -8.65 4.10 27.39
N LEU A 25 -7.94 5.23 27.28
CA LEU A 25 -6.50 5.29 27.08
C LEU A 25 -5.80 4.65 28.29
N ALA A 26 -5.49 3.36 28.21
CA ALA A 26 -4.53 2.75 29.10
C ALA A 26 -3.13 3.21 28.62
N GLY A 27 -2.56 4.19 29.33
CA GLY A 27 -1.22 4.67 29.05
C GLY A 27 -0.19 3.55 29.20
N SER A 28 0.47 3.20 28.11
CA SER A 28 1.66 2.36 28.12
C SER A 28 2.77 3.06 28.93
N PRO A 29 3.57 2.31 29.72
CA PRO A 29 4.67 2.91 30.47
C PRO A 29 5.71 3.46 29.49
N ALA A 30 6.07 4.74 29.67
CA ALA A 30 7.10 5.40 28.89
C ALA A 30 8.44 4.64 29.00
N VAL A 31 8.89 4.06 27.89
CA VAL A 31 10.27 3.57 27.78
C VAL A 31 11.18 4.79 27.68
N ALA A 32 12.04 4.95 28.67
CA ALA A 32 12.98 6.05 28.75
C ALA A 32 14.07 5.91 27.68
N GLY A 33 14.04 6.83 26.72
CA GLY A 33 15.03 6.98 25.66
C GLY A 33 14.48 7.85 24.52
N ALA A 34 14.02 9.06 24.82
CA ALA A 34 13.42 9.94 23.81
C ALA A 34 14.46 10.30 22.74
N GLN A 35 14.35 9.70 21.55
CA GLN A 35 14.84 10.35 20.35
C GLN A 35 14.20 11.75 20.28
N PRO A 36 14.93 12.79 19.87
CA PRO A 36 14.33 14.09 19.68
C PRO A 36 13.19 13.93 18.65
N GLY A 37 11.96 14.24 19.08
CA GLY A 37 10.77 14.20 18.22
C GLY A 37 10.86 15.17 17.04
N PRO A 38 9.82 15.23 16.18
CA PRO A 38 9.80 16.15 15.06
C PRO A 38 9.86 17.60 15.56
N ALA A 39 10.17 18.53 14.66
CA ALA A 39 10.30 19.94 15.02
C ALA A 39 9.03 20.47 15.73
N ALA A 40 9.18 20.98 16.95
CA ALA A 40 8.04 21.34 17.80
C ALA A 40 7.20 22.55 17.30
N CYS A 41 7.68 23.29 16.29
CA CYS A 41 6.99 24.47 15.75
C CYS A 41 6.00 24.13 14.63
N ILE A 42 5.90 22.86 14.23
CA ILE A 42 4.99 22.44 13.17
C ILE A 42 3.57 22.38 13.72
N PRO A 43 2.60 23.07 13.10
CA PRO A 43 1.21 22.97 13.51
C PRO A 43 0.64 21.59 13.17
N PHE A 44 -0.56 21.27 13.67
CA PHE A 44 -1.27 20.05 13.24
C PHE A 44 -1.79 20.13 11.79
N GLY A 45 -1.86 21.35 11.22
CA GLY A 45 -2.40 21.56 9.88
C GLY A 45 -3.84 21.11 9.77
N THR A 46 -4.21 20.58 8.58
CA THR A 46 -5.49 19.91 8.35
C THR A 46 -5.39 18.41 8.53
N ALA A 47 -4.24 17.77 8.27
CA ALA A 47 -4.09 16.31 8.32
C ALA A 47 -5.25 15.60 7.59
N GLN A 48 -5.54 16.06 6.37
CA GLN A 48 -6.66 15.63 5.53
C GLN A 48 -8.07 15.92 6.07
N LEU A 49 -8.24 16.78 7.09
CA LEU A 49 -9.55 17.14 7.64
C LEU A 49 -10.07 18.48 7.08
N PRO A 50 -11.30 18.53 6.50
CA PRO A 50 -12.18 17.39 6.21
C PRO A 50 -11.66 16.54 5.03
N PRO A 51 -11.93 15.22 5.04
CA PRO A 51 -11.51 14.34 3.96
C PRO A 51 -12.18 14.72 2.64
N GLY A 52 -11.45 14.57 1.54
CA GLY A 52 -12.01 14.68 0.20
C GLY A 52 -12.29 16.11 -0.27
N LEU A 53 -11.37 17.06 -0.05
CA LEU A 53 -11.44 18.35 -0.75
C LEU A 53 -11.09 18.18 -2.25
N PRO A 54 -11.91 18.68 -3.20
CA PRO A 54 -11.64 18.52 -4.63
C PRO A 54 -10.38 19.27 -5.10
N SER A 55 -9.44 18.60 -5.76
CA SER A 55 -8.24 19.21 -6.36
C SER A 55 -8.60 20.26 -7.42
N ALA A 56 -8.19 21.53 -7.22
CA ALA A 56 -8.64 22.67 -8.05
C ALA A 56 -7.53 23.49 -8.73
N GLY A 57 -6.26 23.36 -8.33
CA GLY A 57 -5.12 24.02 -8.99
C GLY A 57 -5.16 25.56 -9.01
N GLY A 58 -5.80 26.20 -8.03
CA GLY A 58 -5.96 27.65 -7.98
C GLY A 58 -4.63 28.40 -7.74
N LEU A 59 -4.50 29.65 -8.21
CA LEU A 59 -3.27 30.46 -8.08
C LEU A 59 -3.31 31.50 -6.95
N ALA A 60 -4.39 31.57 -6.17
CA ALA A 60 -4.55 32.57 -5.11
C ALA A 60 -3.43 32.45 -4.05
N GLY A 61 -2.75 33.57 -3.82
CA GLY A 61 -1.60 33.65 -2.91
C GLY A 61 -0.26 33.36 -3.56
N PHE A 62 -0.20 32.81 -4.78
CA PHE A 62 1.08 32.52 -5.44
C PHE A 62 1.95 33.78 -5.60
N ASP A 63 1.38 34.87 -6.11
CA ASP A 63 2.12 36.13 -6.30
C ASP A 63 2.54 36.82 -4.99
N LEU A 64 1.99 36.39 -3.86
CA LEU A 64 2.39 36.86 -2.53
C LEU A 64 3.60 36.08 -1.98
N LEU A 65 3.92 34.92 -2.54
CA LEU A 65 5.09 34.14 -2.14
C LEU A 65 6.36 34.85 -2.61
N PRO A 66 7.43 34.93 -1.80
CA PRO A 66 8.68 35.54 -2.26
C PRO A 66 9.26 34.76 -3.44
N GLU A 67 9.69 35.48 -4.48
CA GLU A 67 10.45 34.89 -5.58
C GLU A 67 11.81 34.40 -5.08
N TYR A 68 12.27 33.26 -5.59
CA TYR A 68 13.56 32.71 -5.25
C TYR A 68 14.69 33.60 -5.79
N GLN A 69 15.60 33.99 -4.91
CA GLN A 69 16.76 34.86 -5.21
C GLN A 69 18.10 34.19 -4.88
N GLY A 70 18.09 32.87 -4.62
CA GLY A 70 19.31 32.13 -4.29
C GLY A 70 20.26 32.00 -5.49
N ALA A 71 21.53 31.72 -5.19
CA ALA A 71 22.58 31.68 -6.20
C ALA A 71 22.52 30.43 -7.10
N GLU A 72 22.03 29.32 -6.55
CA GLU A 72 21.87 28.07 -7.29
C GLU A 72 20.63 28.13 -8.15
N ARG A 73 20.76 27.82 -9.45
CA ARG A 73 19.67 27.93 -10.40
C ARG A 73 18.72 26.73 -10.28
N PRO A 74 17.41 26.93 -10.01
CA PRO A 74 16.45 25.84 -9.99
C PRO A 74 16.29 25.21 -11.39
N PRO A 75 15.81 23.95 -11.47
CA PRO A 75 15.64 23.27 -12.74
C PRO A 75 14.66 24.01 -13.66
N PRO A 76 14.94 24.09 -14.98
CA PRO A 76 14.04 24.75 -15.93
C PRO A 76 12.78 23.93 -16.23
N ARG A 77 12.80 22.62 -15.98
CA ARG A 77 11.70 21.65 -16.17
C ARG A 77 11.86 20.51 -15.15
N ILE A 78 10.76 19.88 -14.76
CA ILE A 78 10.80 18.64 -13.95
C ILE A 78 10.11 17.51 -14.71
N ASP A 79 10.89 16.49 -15.08
CA ASP A 79 10.41 15.33 -15.83
C ASP A 79 10.32 14.05 -15.01
N LEU A 80 11.03 13.98 -13.88
CA LEU A 80 11.02 12.83 -12.98
C LEU A 80 10.73 13.30 -11.56
N ARG A 81 9.94 12.49 -10.84
CA ARG A 81 9.75 12.60 -9.40
C ARG A 81 10.94 11.93 -8.69
N THR A 82 11.74 12.75 -8.01
CA THR A 82 12.92 12.40 -7.21
C THR A 82 12.87 13.13 -5.87
N GLN A 83 13.82 12.86 -4.98
CA GLN A 83 13.87 13.49 -3.66
C GLN A 83 14.22 14.98 -3.71
N THR A 84 14.63 15.52 -4.86
CA THR A 84 14.91 16.96 -5.04
C THR A 84 13.98 17.65 -6.04
N THR A 85 13.19 16.89 -6.80
CA THR A 85 12.26 17.42 -7.79
C THR A 85 11.00 16.58 -7.81
N SER A 86 9.83 17.16 -7.62
CA SER A 86 8.57 16.42 -7.73
C SER A 86 7.48 17.30 -8.31
N TYR A 87 6.34 16.71 -8.63
CA TYR A 87 5.18 17.44 -9.14
C TYR A 87 3.90 16.66 -8.88
N ASN A 88 2.80 17.41 -8.84
CA ASN A 88 1.46 16.86 -9.06
C ASN A 88 0.91 17.45 -10.38
N ARG A 89 -0.39 17.30 -10.61
CA ARG A 89 -1.05 17.82 -11.81
C ARG A 89 -0.93 19.34 -12.01
N PHE A 90 -0.85 20.11 -10.93
CA PHE A 90 -0.99 21.58 -10.94
C PHE A 90 0.28 22.33 -10.53
N TRP A 91 1.23 21.65 -9.88
CA TRP A 91 2.39 22.27 -9.27
C TRP A 91 3.66 21.45 -9.50
N GLU A 92 4.75 22.15 -9.78
CA GLU A 92 6.11 21.64 -9.71
C GLU A 92 6.74 22.08 -8.40
N PHE A 93 7.52 21.18 -7.78
CA PHE A 93 8.26 21.42 -6.55
C PHE A 93 9.73 21.07 -6.75
N ALA A 94 10.63 21.93 -6.29
CA ALA A 94 12.06 21.70 -6.32
C ALA A 94 12.67 22.00 -4.95
N LEU A 95 13.56 21.12 -4.50
CA LEU A 95 14.40 21.35 -3.34
C LEU A 95 15.79 21.75 -3.85
N VAL A 96 16.13 23.04 -3.73
CA VAL A 96 17.41 23.62 -4.18
C VAL A 96 18.24 23.94 -2.95
N GLY A 97 19.28 23.15 -2.69
CA GLY A 97 19.86 23.09 -1.35
C GLY A 97 18.78 22.70 -0.34
N PRO A 98 18.54 23.47 0.73
CA PRO A 98 17.43 23.23 1.65
C PRO A 98 16.17 24.06 1.34
N ASP A 99 16.16 24.85 0.25
CA ASP A 99 15.06 25.74 -0.09
C ASP A 99 14.00 24.98 -0.92
N LEU A 100 12.80 24.83 -0.37
CA LEU A 100 11.65 24.26 -1.08
C LEU A 100 10.94 25.33 -1.89
N LEU A 101 10.90 25.12 -3.20
CA LEU A 101 10.35 26.03 -4.19
C LEU A 101 9.16 25.39 -4.90
N ALA A 102 8.21 26.22 -5.32
CA ALA A 102 7.09 25.81 -6.14
C ALA A 102 6.88 26.76 -7.32
N ARG A 103 6.27 26.23 -8.38
CA ARG A 103 5.67 27.00 -9.47
C ARG A 103 4.50 26.24 -10.09
N PRO A 104 3.54 26.94 -10.70
CA PRO A 104 2.44 26.30 -11.42
C PRO A 104 2.94 25.39 -12.54
N ARG A 105 2.26 24.27 -12.73
CA ARG A 105 2.49 23.28 -13.78
C ARG A 105 1.24 23.16 -14.64
N ALA A 106 1.47 22.91 -15.93
CA ALA A 106 0.47 22.31 -16.80
C ALA A 106 1.14 21.14 -17.51
N ASP A 107 0.44 20.02 -17.61
CA ASP A 107 1.01 18.82 -18.21
C ASP A 107 1.45 19.05 -19.66
N GLY A 108 2.63 18.53 -20.01
CA GLY A 108 3.26 18.72 -21.32
C GLY A 108 3.66 20.16 -21.67
N VAL A 109 3.47 21.15 -20.78
CA VAL A 109 3.75 22.56 -21.06
C VAL A 109 4.83 23.08 -20.09
N PRO A 110 5.99 23.53 -20.59
CA PRO A 110 7.00 24.16 -19.76
C PRO A 110 6.43 25.37 -19.02
N SER A 111 6.58 25.39 -17.70
CA SER A 111 6.14 26.53 -16.88
C SER A 111 6.98 27.77 -17.16
N THR A 112 6.31 28.90 -17.35
CA THR A 112 6.92 30.23 -17.49
C THR A 112 6.90 31.04 -16.20
N PHE A 113 6.29 30.50 -15.14
CA PHE A 113 6.23 31.16 -13.85
C PHE A 113 7.61 31.13 -13.16
N PRO A 114 7.96 32.19 -12.40
CA PRO A 114 9.16 32.18 -11.59
C PRO A 114 9.03 31.13 -10.47
N TRP A 115 10.17 30.62 -10.00
CA TRP A 115 10.22 29.81 -8.80
C TRP A 115 9.99 30.69 -7.57
N ARG A 116 9.08 30.29 -6.70
CA ARG A 116 8.78 30.99 -5.44
C ARG A 116 8.92 30.05 -4.25
N TYR A 117 9.29 30.58 -3.09
CA TYR A 117 9.42 29.77 -1.88
C TYR A 117 8.07 29.22 -1.44
N VAL A 118 8.02 27.93 -1.09
CA VAL A 118 6.85 27.34 -0.45
C VAL A 118 6.68 27.92 0.96
N PRO A 119 5.47 28.33 1.36
CA PRO A 119 5.18 28.75 2.73
C PRO A 119 5.39 27.57 3.67
N MET A 120 6.28 27.73 4.65
CA MET A 120 6.59 26.71 5.65
C MET A 120 6.87 27.35 7.03
N PRO A 121 6.65 26.61 8.13
CA PRO A 121 7.09 27.01 9.46
C PRO A 121 8.59 27.31 9.50
N GLU A 122 9.01 28.27 10.33
CA GLU A 122 10.40 28.72 10.38
C GLU A 122 11.38 27.59 10.73
N CYS A 123 10.97 26.62 11.56
CA CYS A 123 11.82 25.50 11.95
C CYS A 123 12.10 24.47 10.84
N LEU A 124 11.36 24.49 9.71
CA LEU A 124 11.69 23.67 8.54
C LEU A 124 12.62 24.37 7.54
N ARG A 125 12.75 25.68 7.64
CA ARG A 125 13.59 26.44 6.71
C ARG A 125 15.04 26.02 6.90
N GLY A 126 15.70 25.64 5.82
CA GLY A 126 17.11 25.27 5.88
C GLY A 126 17.39 23.85 6.36
N THR A 127 16.38 23.03 6.65
CA THR A 127 16.58 21.70 7.26
C THR A 127 16.20 20.51 6.37
N LEU A 128 15.41 20.74 5.33
CA LEU A 128 14.89 19.69 4.46
C LEU A 128 16.00 19.06 3.61
N THR A 129 15.93 17.74 3.45
CA THR A 129 16.88 16.94 2.65
C THR A 129 16.21 16.10 1.57
N GLY A 130 14.89 15.97 1.58
CA GLY A 130 14.16 15.27 0.53
C GLY A 130 12.69 15.64 0.48
N ILE A 131 12.09 15.53 -0.71
CA ILE A 131 10.66 15.76 -0.96
C ILE A 131 10.06 14.66 -1.84
N SER A 132 8.75 14.46 -1.75
CA SER A 132 7.95 13.76 -2.75
C SER A 132 6.55 14.32 -2.74
N ALA A 133 6.00 14.61 -3.91
CA ALA A 133 4.63 15.12 -4.08
C ALA A 133 3.82 14.19 -4.97
N ASP A 134 2.59 13.89 -4.57
CA ASP A 134 1.62 13.15 -5.37
C ASP A 134 0.20 13.63 -5.03
N ASP A 135 -0.63 13.78 -6.06
CA ASP A 135 -1.93 14.45 -6.00
C ASP A 135 -1.93 15.68 -5.07
N ASP A 136 -2.62 15.63 -3.93
CA ASP A 136 -2.83 16.78 -3.07
C ASP A 136 -1.97 16.84 -1.82
N GLU A 137 -0.91 16.03 -1.78
CA GLU A 137 0.05 16.06 -0.69
C GLU A 137 1.49 16.18 -1.20
N LEU A 138 2.32 16.80 -0.36
CA LEU A 138 3.76 16.76 -0.48
C LEU A 138 4.33 16.32 0.87
N VAL A 139 5.16 15.30 0.86
CA VAL A 139 5.98 14.91 2.01
C VAL A 139 7.36 15.50 1.85
N ALA A 140 7.88 16.06 2.93
CA ALA A 140 9.28 16.44 3.07
C ALA A 140 9.91 15.70 4.26
N ILE A 141 11.22 15.47 4.19
CA ILE A 141 12.01 14.94 5.30
C ILE A 141 13.14 15.89 5.67
N ASP A 142 13.46 15.96 6.95
CA ASP A 142 14.67 16.66 7.42
C ASP A 142 15.89 15.73 7.49
N ARG A 143 17.03 16.29 7.90
CA ARG A 143 18.31 15.59 8.08
C ARG A 143 18.26 14.40 9.05
N ASP A 144 17.32 14.40 9.98
CA ASP A 144 17.13 13.32 10.97
C ASP A 144 16.07 12.31 10.48
N GLY A 145 15.49 12.54 9.30
CA GLY A 145 14.53 11.67 8.63
C GLY A 145 13.09 11.88 9.06
N TRP A 146 12.77 12.89 9.87
CA TRP A 146 11.39 13.16 10.30
C TRP A 146 10.51 13.54 9.13
N ILE A 147 9.32 12.95 9.07
CA ILE A 147 8.33 13.18 8.02
C ILE A 147 7.49 14.42 8.36
N TYR A 148 7.34 15.30 7.37
CA TYR A 148 6.44 16.44 7.41
C TYR A 148 5.56 16.44 6.17
N THR A 149 4.25 16.50 6.35
CA THR A 149 3.29 16.50 5.24
C THR A 149 2.73 17.91 5.05
N MET A 150 2.84 18.42 3.83
CA MET A 150 2.08 19.57 3.35
C MET A 150 0.80 19.07 2.68
N ASP A 151 -0.34 19.34 3.29
CA ASP A 151 -1.65 19.01 2.76
C ASP A 151 -2.13 20.11 1.79
N GLN A 152 -3.12 19.78 0.97
CA GLN A 152 -3.72 20.65 -0.03
C GLN A 152 -2.74 21.12 -1.13
N ALA A 153 -1.69 20.35 -1.41
CA ALA A 153 -0.69 20.64 -2.42
C ALA A 153 -1.26 20.75 -3.85
N SER A 154 -2.46 20.21 -4.11
CA SER A 154 -3.18 20.37 -5.39
C SER A 154 -4.09 21.60 -5.44
N GLN A 155 -4.22 22.32 -4.31
CA GLN A 155 -5.06 23.50 -4.16
C GLN A 155 -4.26 24.78 -4.44
N THR A 156 -4.67 25.88 -3.81
CA THR A 156 -4.09 27.20 -3.96
C THR A 156 -3.11 27.52 -2.83
N PRO A 157 -2.01 28.26 -3.05
CA PRO A 157 -0.95 28.41 -2.06
C PRO A 157 -1.37 28.96 -0.69
N ILE A 158 -2.46 29.74 -0.62
CA ILE A 158 -2.98 30.26 0.65
C ILE A 158 -3.57 29.16 1.56
N THR A 159 -3.86 27.97 1.05
CA THR A 159 -4.43 26.86 1.84
C THR A 159 -3.43 25.76 2.17
N TRP A 160 -2.21 25.82 1.60
CA TRP A 160 -1.13 24.91 1.94
C TRP A 160 -0.79 25.02 3.42
N ASN A 161 -0.76 23.88 4.09
CA ASN A 161 -0.50 23.81 5.52
C ASN A 161 0.30 22.55 5.83
N TRP A 162 1.06 22.60 6.93
CA TRP A 162 2.02 21.56 7.29
C TRP A 162 1.58 20.84 8.55
N THR A 163 1.91 19.55 8.62
CA THR A 163 1.80 18.74 9.83
C THR A 163 3.03 17.84 9.99
N SER A 164 3.40 17.59 11.24
CA SER A 164 4.33 16.51 11.60
C SER A 164 3.59 15.28 12.11
N ALA A 165 2.29 15.43 12.39
CA ALA A 165 1.46 14.35 12.86
C ALA A 165 1.41 13.28 11.77
N PHE A 166 1.60 12.02 12.15
CA PHE A 166 1.63 10.90 11.23
C PHE A 166 1.52 9.63 12.07
N GLY A 167 0.55 8.76 11.79
CA GLY A 167 0.40 7.46 12.45
C GLY A 167 -0.84 7.33 13.33
N SER A 168 -1.00 6.12 13.86
CA SER A 168 -2.22 5.66 14.52
C SER A 168 -2.53 6.35 15.85
N PRO A 169 -3.82 6.55 16.18
CA PRO A 169 -4.96 6.41 15.27
C PRO A 169 -5.07 7.66 14.37
N PHE A 170 -5.36 7.49 13.07
CA PHE A 170 -5.83 8.57 12.17
C PHE A 170 -5.09 9.91 12.30
N TRP A 171 -3.77 9.95 12.06
CA TRP A 171 -2.90 11.13 12.17
C TRP A 171 -2.64 11.63 13.60
N PHE A 172 -3.15 11.01 14.67
CA PHE A 172 -3.03 11.56 16.04
C PHE A 172 -1.71 11.22 16.75
N ASP A 173 -0.84 10.41 16.15
CA ASP A 173 0.53 10.28 16.65
C ASP A 173 1.38 11.51 16.29
N SER A 174 2.38 11.79 17.11
CA SER A 174 3.23 12.99 17.04
C SER A 174 4.11 13.05 15.79
N GLY A 175 4.27 11.95 15.07
CA GLY A 175 5.05 11.83 13.85
C GLY A 175 5.96 10.61 13.86
N ARG A 176 6.64 10.37 12.73
CA ARG A 176 7.67 9.32 12.60
C ARG A 176 8.78 9.70 11.64
N THR A 177 9.87 8.95 11.69
CA THR A 177 10.93 9.02 10.69
C THR A 177 10.66 8.09 9.52
N ILE A 178 11.17 8.43 8.33
CA ILE A 178 11.21 7.52 7.19
C ILE A 178 12.22 6.38 7.48
N PRO A 179 11.89 5.11 7.20
CA PRO A 179 12.82 3.99 7.43
C PRO A 179 14.11 4.09 6.60
N ASN A 180 14.01 4.68 5.41
CA ASN A 180 15.14 4.91 4.52
C ASN A 180 14.97 6.22 3.75
N GLY A 181 15.66 7.27 4.19
CA GLY A 181 15.61 8.60 3.57
C GLY A 181 16.52 8.78 2.36
N ALA A 182 17.24 7.73 1.93
CA ALA A 182 18.19 7.84 0.83
C ALA A 182 17.49 8.21 -0.51
N PRO A 183 18.17 8.95 -1.40
CA PRO A 183 17.65 9.22 -2.74
C PRO A 183 17.30 7.92 -3.49
N GLY A 184 16.15 7.91 -4.16
CA GLY A 184 15.60 6.76 -4.87
C GLY A 184 15.03 5.66 -3.97
N ALA A 185 15.05 5.79 -2.65
CA ALA A 185 14.63 4.72 -1.74
C ALA A 185 13.21 4.85 -1.19
N TRP A 186 12.53 5.99 -1.39
CA TRP A 186 11.18 6.22 -0.89
C TRP A 186 10.41 7.17 -1.80
N SER A 187 9.08 7.10 -1.79
CA SER A 187 8.23 7.99 -2.57
C SER A 187 6.85 8.10 -1.94
N LEU A 188 6.25 9.28 -2.02
CA LEU A 188 4.85 9.49 -1.66
C LEU A 188 3.94 8.94 -2.77
N SER A 189 2.87 8.27 -2.38
CA SER A 189 1.77 7.85 -3.24
C SER A 189 0.45 8.28 -2.61
N VAL A 190 -0.36 9.02 -3.35
CA VAL A 190 -1.70 9.42 -2.94
C VAL A 190 -2.70 8.99 -4.01
N SER A 191 -3.71 8.22 -3.59
CA SER A 191 -4.86 7.89 -4.43
C SER A 191 -6.07 8.65 -3.92
N SER A 192 -6.73 9.45 -4.76
CA SER A 192 -7.88 10.26 -4.34
C SER A 192 -9.13 10.04 -5.17
N PRO A 193 -10.33 10.36 -4.62
CA PRO A 193 -11.58 10.30 -5.36
C PRO A 193 -11.70 11.39 -6.45
N PHE A 194 -10.72 12.29 -6.60
CA PHE A 194 -10.78 13.40 -7.57
C PHE A 194 -9.81 13.22 -8.74
N ASP A 195 -8.55 12.85 -8.44
CA ASP A 195 -7.54 12.69 -9.48
C ASP A 195 -7.60 11.29 -10.10
N ASN A 196 -7.46 10.24 -9.29
CA ASN A 196 -7.44 8.85 -9.78
C ASN A 196 -8.85 8.26 -9.88
N ARG A 197 -9.70 8.54 -8.88
CA ARG A 197 -11.11 8.12 -8.71
C ARG A 197 -11.37 6.63 -8.58
N THR A 198 -10.69 5.81 -9.37
CA THR A 198 -10.93 4.38 -9.43
C THR A 198 -9.65 3.58 -9.53
N TYR A 199 -9.74 2.32 -9.09
CA TYR A 199 -8.72 1.30 -9.22
C TYR A 199 -9.33 -0.03 -9.71
N THR A 200 -8.51 -1.06 -9.91
CA THR A 200 -8.97 -2.41 -10.28
C THR A 200 -8.56 -3.47 -9.28
N ASP A 201 -9.46 -4.42 -9.03
CA ASP A 201 -9.14 -5.67 -8.32
C ASP A 201 -8.36 -6.65 -9.23
N VAL A 202 -8.03 -7.83 -8.69
CA VAL A 202 -7.29 -8.88 -9.41
C VAL A 202 -8.03 -9.42 -10.63
N ALA A 203 -9.37 -9.33 -10.65
CA ALA A 203 -10.21 -9.72 -11.78
C ALA A 203 -10.39 -8.58 -12.81
N GLY A 204 -9.76 -7.42 -12.59
CA GLY A 204 -9.85 -6.25 -13.47
C GLY A 204 -11.16 -5.47 -13.33
N ARG A 205 -11.94 -5.69 -12.27
CA ARG A 205 -13.17 -4.91 -12.01
C ARG A 205 -12.83 -3.56 -11.42
N ILE A 206 -13.58 -2.55 -11.84
CA ILE A 206 -13.42 -1.18 -11.36
C ILE A 206 -14.03 -1.03 -9.97
N HIS A 207 -13.28 -0.41 -9.06
CA HIS A 207 -13.67 0.00 -7.71
C HIS A 207 -13.36 1.49 -7.48
N TYR A 208 -13.95 2.09 -6.46
CA TYR A 208 -13.79 3.52 -6.19
C TYR A 208 -12.82 3.78 -5.04
N VAL A 209 -12.00 4.82 -5.20
CA VAL A 209 -11.12 5.30 -4.14
C VAL A 209 -11.96 5.87 -3.00
N GLY A 210 -11.57 5.55 -1.75
CA GLY A 210 -12.24 6.04 -0.55
C GLY A 210 -12.28 7.57 -0.44
N LEU A 211 -13.29 8.10 0.26
CA LEU A 211 -13.45 9.55 0.43
C LEU A 211 -12.30 10.21 1.21
N ALA A 212 -11.65 9.44 2.08
CA ALA A 212 -10.50 9.88 2.86
C ALA A 212 -9.18 9.89 2.06
N LYS A 213 -9.22 9.52 0.78
CA LYS A 213 -8.03 9.21 -0.03
C LYS A 213 -7.27 8.03 0.59
N MET A 214 -6.20 7.63 -0.07
CA MET A 214 -5.23 6.70 0.44
C MET A 214 -3.85 7.34 0.33
N THR A 215 -3.19 7.56 1.47
CA THR A 215 -1.83 8.10 1.55
C THR A 215 -0.85 7.03 1.99
N MET A 216 0.12 6.74 1.14
CA MET A 216 1.17 5.75 1.41
C MET A 216 2.54 6.33 1.16
N LEU A 217 3.48 6.03 2.05
CA LEU A 217 4.88 6.37 1.91
C LEU A 217 5.73 5.09 1.89
N PRO A 218 5.77 4.36 0.76
CA PRO A 218 6.67 3.22 0.60
C PRO A 218 8.14 3.61 0.67
N ALA A 219 8.93 2.76 1.31
CA ALA A 219 10.38 2.88 1.43
C ALA A 219 11.06 1.50 1.29
N LEU A 220 12.19 1.48 0.59
CA LEU A 220 13.07 0.32 0.49
C LEU A 220 13.79 0.11 1.82
N THR A 221 13.67 -1.09 2.39
CA THR A 221 14.33 -1.47 3.65
C THR A 221 15.11 -2.78 3.50
N GLY A 222 15.83 -3.17 4.55
CA GLY A 222 16.74 -4.32 4.50
C GLY A 222 17.85 -4.11 3.49
N ASP A 223 18.01 -5.06 2.56
CA ASP A 223 18.95 -5.01 1.43
C ASP A 223 18.28 -4.57 0.12
N GLY A 224 17.11 -3.92 0.21
CA GLY A 224 16.27 -3.54 -0.93
C GLY A 224 15.24 -4.61 -1.32
N SER A 225 15.22 -5.76 -0.65
CA SER A 225 14.22 -6.82 -0.87
C SER A 225 12.87 -6.56 -0.19
N ARG A 226 12.85 -5.65 0.80
CA ARG A 226 11.65 -5.29 1.57
C ARG A 226 11.15 -3.91 1.17
N ILE A 227 9.83 -3.76 1.17
CA ILE A 227 9.16 -2.49 0.87
C ILE A 227 8.14 -2.25 1.98
N THR A 228 8.59 -1.60 3.04
CA THR A 228 7.73 -1.13 4.14
C THR A 228 7.02 0.13 3.69
N TYR A 229 5.83 0.39 4.23
CA TYR A 229 5.15 1.66 3.99
C TYR A 229 4.70 2.30 5.30
N ALA A 230 4.75 3.63 5.33
CA ALA A 230 4.04 4.41 6.31
C ALA A 230 2.66 4.79 5.76
N ASP A 231 1.64 4.66 6.59
CA ASP A 231 0.29 5.15 6.36
C ASP A 231 -0.09 5.99 7.59
N PRO A 232 -0.69 7.18 7.41
CA PRO A 232 -0.96 8.07 8.52
C PRO A 232 -2.01 7.55 9.51
N TRP A 233 -2.75 6.49 9.18
CA TRP A 233 -3.75 5.87 10.05
C TRP A 233 -3.20 4.66 10.81
N LEU A 234 -2.10 4.07 10.33
CA LEU A 234 -1.51 2.85 10.87
C LEU A 234 -0.40 3.13 11.89
N PRO A 235 -0.05 2.15 12.75
CA PRO A 235 0.97 2.34 13.78
C PRO A 235 2.34 2.65 13.18
N ASN A 236 3.12 3.46 13.90
CA ASN A 236 4.47 3.84 13.50
C ASN A 236 5.50 2.78 13.93
N ASP A 237 5.48 1.61 13.29
CA ASP A 237 6.23 0.43 13.74
C ASP A 237 7.01 -0.35 12.66
N ASP A 238 7.00 0.17 11.42
CA ASP A 238 7.67 -0.41 10.25
C ASP A 238 7.30 -1.87 9.92
N SER A 239 6.18 -2.37 10.44
CA SER A 239 5.79 -3.78 10.30
C SER A 239 4.86 -4.06 9.10
N THR A 240 4.30 -3.02 8.49
CA THR A 240 3.45 -3.08 7.29
C THR A 240 4.26 -3.00 6.01
N GLU A 241 3.97 -3.89 5.05
CA GLU A 241 4.73 -4.02 3.82
C GLU A 241 3.84 -4.23 2.60
N ILE A 242 4.28 -3.68 1.46
CA ILE A 242 3.71 -4.01 0.15
C ILE A 242 4.09 -5.45 -0.23
N GLY A 243 5.24 -5.94 0.24
CA GLY A 243 5.87 -7.17 -0.23
C GLY A 243 6.60 -6.94 -1.57
N GLY A 244 7.84 -7.41 -1.69
CA GLY A 244 8.66 -7.23 -2.89
C GLY A 244 8.35 -8.23 -4.02
N PRO A 245 8.80 -7.98 -5.26
CA PRO A 245 8.68 -8.95 -6.35
C PRO A 245 9.35 -10.28 -6.03
N LEU A 246 8.96 -11.33 -6.76
CA LEU A 246 9.52 -12.68 -6.65
C LEU A 246 9.43 -13.24 -5.21
N GLY A 247 8.25 -13.06 -4.58
CA GLY A 247 7.98 -13.53 -3.22
C GLY A 247 8.77 -12.78 -2.15
N GLY A 248 8.96 -11.46 -2.31
CA GLY A 248 9.69 -10.63 -1.35
C GLY A 248 11.22 -10.76 -1.41
N ARG A 249 11.76 -11.29 -2.52
CA ARG A 249 13.19 -11.60 -2.64
C ARG A 249 13.93 -10.71 -3.63
N PHE A 250 13.22 -10.04 -4.53
CA PHE A 250 13.80 -9.15 -5.52
C PHE A 250 14.46 -7.94 -4.84
N ARG A 251 15.77 -7.74 -5.03
CA ARG A 251 16.51 -6.63 -4.44
C ARG A 251 16.37 -5.37 -5.29
N SER A 252 15.48 -4.49 -4.87
CA SER A 252 15.27 -3.18 -5.48
C SER A 252 16.41 -2.24 -5.08
N SER A 253 16.92 -1.50 -6.06
CA SER A 253 17.90 -0.42 -5.88
C SER A 253 17.26 0.96 -5.97
N SER A 254 16.02 1.05 -6.48
CA SER A 254 15.30 2.29 -6.71
C SER A 254 13.79 2.06 -6.67
N LEU A 255 13.05 3.07 -6.21
CA LEU A 255 11.61 3.06 -5.99
C LEU A 255 10.98 4.43 -6.30
N SER A 256 9.81 4.38 -6.92
CA SER A 256 8.90 5.52 -7.09
C SER A 256 7.47 5.02 -6.93
N ALA A 257 6.57 5.88 -6.47
CA ALA A 257 5.17 5.51 -6.25
C ALA A 257 4.22 6.67 -6.58
N ALA A 258 3.04 6.34 -7.09
CA ALA A 258 1.98 7.31 -7.39
C ALA A 258 0.61 6.65 -7.54
N GLY A 259 -0.44 7.23 -6.94
CA GLY A 259 -1.81 6.73 -7.07
C GLY A 259 -1.92 5.23 -6.84
N SER A 260 -1.30 4.75 -5.78
CA SER A 260 -1.20 3.37 -5.30
C SER A 260 -0.44 2.40 -6.22
N THR A 261 0.24 2.92 -7.24
CA THR A 261 1.17 2.15 -8.08
C THR A 261 2.60 2.35 -7.58
N THR A 262 3.23 1.28 -7.12
CA THR A 262 4.67 1.25 -6.79
C THR A 262 5.46 0.72 -7.98
N PHE A 263 6.57 1.38 -8.31
CA PHE A 263 7.48 1.05 -9.40
C PHE A 263 8.90 0.88 -8.84
N VAL A 264 9.51 -0.29 -9.04
CA VAL A 264 10.85 -0.63 -8.53
C VAL A 264 11.77 -1.14 -9.62
N MET A 265 13.08 -1.01 -9.38
CA MET A 265 14.12 -1.50 -10.28
C MET A 265 15.35 -2.03 -9.53
N ASN A 266 15.94 -3.14 -9.97
CA ASN A 266 17.21 -3.66 -9.43
C ASN A 266 18.45 -3.04 -10.12
N GLU A 267 19.64 -3.48 -9.70
CA GLU A 267 20.93 -3.05 -10.27
C GLU A 267 21.14 -3.44 -11.75
N TYR A 268 20.30 -4.33 -12.30
CA TYR A 268 20.37 -4.82 -13.68
C TYR A 268 19.31 -4.20 -14.58
N GLY A 269 18.51 -3.25 -14.08
CA GLY A 269 17.45 -2.62 -14.85
C GLY A 269 16.22 -3.51 -15.07
N ASP A 270 16.06 -4.59 -14.30
CA ASP A 270 14.80 -5.33 -14.26
C ASP A 270 13.81 -4.55 -13.40
N MET A 271 12.56 -4.49 -13.84
CA MET A 271 11.62 -3.46 -13.43
C MET A 271 10.26 -4.08 -13.12
N TYR A 272 9.67 -3.76 -11.98
CA TYR A 272 8.37 -4.29 -11.60
C TYR A 272 7.45 -3.18 -11.14
N THR A 273 6.17 -3.32 -11.43
CA THR A 273 5.11 -2.45 -10.89
C THR A 273 4.07 -3.26 -10.15
N ARG A 274 3.50 -2.69 -9.10
CA ARG A 274 2.36 -3.27 -8.42
C ARG A 274 1.37 -2.19 -8.02
N HIS A 275 0.09 -2.42 -8.30
CA HIS A 275 -0.97 -1.63 -7.69
C HIS A 275 -1.32 -2.27 -6.35
N PHE A 276 -1.05 -1.55 -5.27
CA PHE A 276 -1.29 -2.01 -3.91
C PHE A 276 -1.42 -0.80 -3.01
N ASP A 277 -2.48 -0.79 -2.22
CA ASP A 277 -2.63 0.07 -1.07
C ASP A 277 -3.46 -0.61 0.02
N TYR A 278 -3.62 0.08 1.14
CA TYR A 278 -4.35 -0.42 2.29
C TYR A 278 -5.83 -0.73 1.97
N ASP A 279 -6.49 0.13 1.20
CA ASP A 279 -7.90 0.01 0.80
C ASP A 279 -8.14 -1.14 -0.18
N SER A 280 -7.26 -1.35 -1.14
CA SER A 280 -7.40 -2.34 -2.23
C SER A 280 -6.92 -3.74 -1.84
N SER A 281 -6.13 -3.86 -0.76
CA SER A 281 -5.43 -5.10 -0.41
C SER A 281 -6.21 -6.09 0.46
N GLY A 282 -7.40 -5.72 0.95
CA GLY A 282 -8.14 -6.51 1.94
C GLY A 282 -7.87 -6.11 3.39
N SER A 283 -7.13 -5.02 3.59
CA SER A 283 -6.67 -4.59 4.92
C SER A 283 -7.69 -3.70 5.64
N ASP A 284 -8.53 -2.97 4.89
CA ASP A 284 -9.51 -2.00 5.40
C ASP A 284 -10.97 -2.50 5.40
N SER A 285 -11.22 -3.55 6.17
CA SER A 285 -12.56 -4.15 6.24
C SER A 285 -13.62 -3.31 6.97
N VAL A 286 -13.25 -2.13 7.48
CA VAL A 286 -14.19 -1.21 8.14
C VAL A 286 -14.97 -0.40 7.11
N PHE A 287 -14.30 0.02 6.04
CA PHE A 287 -14.86 0.93 5.03
C PHE A 287 -15.16 0.23 3.69
N PHE A 288 -14.54 -0.93 3.44
CA PHE A 288 -14.67 -1.67 2.19
C PHE A 288 -15.19 -3.10 2.37
N ARG A 289 -15.67 -3.67 1.27
CA ARG A 289 -16.16 -5.06 1.18
C ARG A 289 -15.20 -5.86 0.31
N TYR A 290 -14.72 -6.98 0.83
CA TYR A 290 -13.81 -7.88 0.13
C TYR A 290 -14.42 -9.27 -0.06
N SER A 291 -13.91 -10.02 -1.04
CA SER A 291 -14.23 -11.43 -1.20
C SER A 291 -13.05 -12.20 -1.76
N TRP A 292 -12.81 -13.39 -1.22
CA TRP A 292 -11.91 -14.37 -1.82
C TRP A 292 -12.59 -15.19 -2.92
N GLU A 293 -13.92 -15.22 -2.95
CA GLU A 293 -14.68 -15.91 -3.99
C GLU A 293 -14.80 -15.02 -5.23
N SER A 294 -14.84 -15.64 -6.42
CA SER A 294 -15.12 -14.93 -7.67
C SER A 294 -16.41 -14.11 -7.58
N GLN A 295 -16.35 -12.84 -7.98
CA GLN A 295 -17.53 -11.96 -8.08
C GLN A 295 -18.12 -11.93 -9.49
N ASP A 296 -17.88 -12.95 -10.31
CA ASP A 296 -18.39 -13.01 -11.67
C ASP A 296 -19.92 -12.95 -11.73
N GLY A 297 -20.42 -12.19 -12.70
CA GLY A 297 -21.85 -11.92 -12.86
C GLY A 297 -22.40 -10.86 -11.90
N ARG A 298 -21.62 -10.35 -10.94
CA ARG A 298 -22.00 -9.18 -10.14
C ARG A 298 -21.61 -7.88 -10.85
N PRO A 299 -22.49 -6.86 -10.86
CA PRO A 299 -22.15 -5.56 -11.44
C PRO A 299 -21.17 -4.78 -10.57
N THR A 300 -20.32 -3.98 -11.20
CA THR A 300 -19.58 -2.89 -10.54
C THR A 300 -20.55 -1.84 -10.00
N ALA A 301 -20.25 -1.31 -8.82
CA ALA A 301 -21.04 -0.23 -8.22
C ALA A 301 -20.93 1.07 -9.03
N PRO A 302 -21.93 1.97 -8.97
CA PRO A 302 -21.84 3.29 -9.60
C PRO A 302 -20.98 4.29 -8.82
N ASP A 303 -20.74 4.03 -7.52
CA ASP A 303 -19.98 4.89 -6.60
C ASP A 303 -19.61 4.11 -5.33
N ILE A 304 -18.71 4.70 -4.53
CA ILE A 304 -18.22 4.12 -3.27
C ILE A 304 -19.33 3.87 -2.24
N VAL A 305 -20.35 4.73 -2.17
CA VAL A 305 -21.44 4.59 -1.19
C VAL A 305 -22.27 3.33 -1.50
N SER A 306 -22.59 3.14 -2.77
CA SER A 306 -23.31 1.97 -3.26
C SER A 306 -22.49 0.69 -3.10
N GLU A 307 -21.18 0.75 -3.35
CA GLU A 307 -20.24 -0.36 -3.18
C GLU A 307 -20.19 -0.86 -1.73
N THR A 308 -20.11 0.06 -0.77
CA THR A 308 -20.04 -0.25 0.66
C THR A 308 -21.37 -0.75 1.21
N LEU A 309 -22.52 -0.21 0.77
CA LEU A 309 -23.82 -0.47 1.41
C LEU A 309 -24.69 -1.52 0.71
N ASP A 310 -24.57 -1.69 -0.60
CA ASP A 310 -25.44 -2.56 -1.39
C ASP A 310 -24.73 -3.83 -1.86
N ARG A 311 -25.07 -4.94 -1.21
CA ARG A 311 -24.48 -6.27 -1.46
C ARG A 311 -24.80 -6.87 -2.83
N ARG A 312 -25.63 -6.21 -3.65
CA ARG A 312 -25.90 -6.62 -5.04
C ARG A 312 -24.72 -6.31 -5.97
N TYR A 313 -23.88 -5.33 -5.61
CA TYR A 313 -22.66 -5.03 -6.36
C TYR A 313 -21.52 -5.96 -5.94
N ALA A 314 -20.53 -6.11 -6.83
CA ALA A 314 -19.32 -6.87 -6.55
C ALA A 314 -18.61 -6.31 -5.30
N ALA A 315 -18.06 -7.20 -4.48
CA ALA A 315 -17.03 -6.82 -3.52
C ALA A 315 -15.67 -6.73 -4.24
N ILE A 316 -14.66 -6.13 -3.60
CA ILE A 316 -13.28 -6.15 -4.10
C ILE A 316 -12.77 -7.59 -4.02
N GLU A 317 -12.37 -8.15 -5.16
CA GLU A 317 -11.84 -9.52 -5.20
C GLU A 317 -10.39 -9.57 -4.71
N LEU A 318 -10.13 -10.51 -3.79
CA LEU A 318 -8.83 -10.82 -3.23
C LEU A 318 -8.28 -12.13 -3.83
N PRO A 319 -6.96 -12.36 -3.83
CA PRO A 319 -5.89 -11.53 -3.26
C PRO A 319 -5.66 -10.20 -4.00
N ALA A 320 -4.96 -9.26 -3.36
CA ALA A 320 -4.47 -8.07 -4.03
C ALA A 320 -3.63 -8.42 -5.28
N PRO A 321 -3.69 -7.65 -6.37
CA PRO A 321 -2.89 -7.90 -7.58
C PRO A 321 -1.40 -8.09 -7.29
N ASP A 322 -0.76 -9.02 -8.00
CA ASP A 322 0.67 -9.31 -7.86
C ASP A 322 1.55 -8.32 -8.66
N TRP A 323 2.86 -8.42 -8.49
CA TRP A 323 3.84 -7.65 -9.25
C TRP A 323 3.82 -8.00 -10.74
N VAL A 324 3.76 -6.98 -11.58
CA VAL A 324 3.86 -7.09 -13.03
C VAL A 324 5.28 -6.74 -13.45
N HIS A 325 5.95 -7.68 -14.14
CA HIS A 325 7.26 -7.44 -14.75
C HIS A 325 7.11 -6.50 -15.95
N GLN A 326 7.88 -5.42 -15.96
CA GLN A 326 7.91 -4.44 -17.03
C GLN A 326 8.95 -4.82 -18.09
N PRO A 327 8.69 -4.54 -19.38
CA PRO A 327 9.63 -4.85 -20.45
C PRO A 327 10.96 -4.12 -20.25
N LYS A 328 12.06 -4.73 -20.70
CA LYS A 328 13.38 -4.09 -20.70
C LYS A 328 13.40 -2.81 -21.54
N ILE A 329 14.17 -1.83 -21.06
CA ILE A 329 14.61 -0.70 -21.88
C ILE A 329 15.83 -1.14 -22.68
N HIS A 330 15.75 -1.06 -24.00
CA HIS A 330 16.90 -1.28 -24.88
C HIS A 330 17.70 0.02 -25.07
N GLY A 331 18.51 0.36 -24.06
CA GLY A 331 19.35 1.55 -24.06
C GLY A 331 20.06 1.74 -22.71
N GLU A 332 20.78 2.86 -22.56
CA GLU A 332 21.42 3.19 -21.29
C GLU A 332 20.39 3.84 -20.35
N ILE A 333 20.37 3.40 -19.09
CA ILE A 333 19.48 3.92 -18.04
C ILE A 333 20.26 4.21 -16.75
N THR A 334 19.58 4.84 -15.81
CA THR A 334 20.10 5.20 -14.49
C THR A 334 19.11 4.77 -13.40
N SER A 335 19.52 4.88 -12.14
CA SER A 335 18.68 4.61 -10.96
C SER A 335 17.51 5.60 -10.77
N ALA A 336 17.46 6.71 -11.50
CA ALA A 336 16.34 7.65 -11.38
C ALA A 336 15.14 7.16 -12.20
N LEU A 337 14.09 6.73 -11.50
CA LEU A 337 12.83 6.28 -12.07
C LEU A 337 11.67 7.06 -11.46
N SER A 338 10.57 7.15 -12.19
CA SER A 338 9.37 7.88 -11.78
C SER A 338 8.12 7.16 -12.28
N VAL A 339 7.10 7.09 -11.44
CA VAL A 339 5.71 6.86 -11.85
C VAL A 339 4.88 8.08 -11.46
N HIS A 340 3.88 8.43 -12.26
CA HIS A 340 2.93 9.50 -11.92
C HIS A 340 1.58 9.30 -12.60
N SER A 341 0.54 9.85 -11.98
CA SER A 341 -0.82 9.92 -12.54
C SER A 341 -0.87 10.85 -13.75
N THR A 342 -1.46 10.39 -14.85
CA THR A 342 -1.77 11.21 -16.03
C THR A 342 -3.27 11.45 -16.19
N GLY A 343 -4.10 10.91 -15.30
CA GLY A 343 -5.54 11.09 -15.32
C GLY A 343 -6.31 10.06 -14.49
N VAL A 344 -7.63 10.01 -14.76
CA VAL A 344 -8.59 9.17 -14.05
C VAL A 344 -8.44 7.70 -14.47
N GLY A 345 -8.37 6.82 -13.47
CA GLY A 345 -8.42 5.37 -13.63
C GLY A 345 -7.09 4.65 -13.37
N PRO A 346 -7.15 3.31 -13.29
CA PRO A 346 -6.04 2.45 -12.86
C PRO A 346 -4.85 2.44 -13.83
N GLY A 347 -5.09 2.45 -15.14
CA GLY A 347 -4.04 2.40 -16.17
C GLY A 347 -3.43 3.77 -16.51
N MET A 348 -3.95 4.86 -15.93
CA MET A 348 -3.49 6.22 -16.23
C MET A 348 -2.24 6.59 -15.42
N ARG A 349 -1.18 5.80 -15.62
CA ARG A 349 0.15 5.99 -15.04
C ARG A 349 1.19 5.97 -16.14
N GLU A 350 2.05 6.99 -16.17
CA GLU A 350 3.23 6.97 -17.03
C GLU A 350 4.45 6.59 -16.19
N LEU A 351 5.18 5.58 -16.68
CA LEU A 351 6.47 5.16 -16.15
C LEU A 351 7.56 5.94 -16.88
N ARG A 352 8.55 6.45 -16.14
CA ARG A 352 9.73 7.11 -16.69
C ARG A 352 11.00 6.58 -16.04
N VAL A 353 12.06 6.45 -16.82
CA VAL A 353 13.40 6.06 -16.34
C VAL A 353 14.41 6.98 -17.01
N GLU A 354 15.21 7.70 -16.24
CA GLU A 354 16.28 8.54 -16.79
C GLU A 354 17.28 7.66 -17.53
N GLY A 355 17.74 8.12 -18.69
CA GLY A 355 18.67 7.39 -19.51
C GLY A 355 19.35 8.23 -20.57
N HIS A 356 20.09 7.54 -21.44
CA HIS A 356 20.82 8.16 -22.54
C HIS A 356 20.53 7.42 -23.84
N ARG A 357 20.45 8.19 -24.92
CA ARG A 357 20.37 7.65 -26.27
C ARG A 357 21.13 8.57 -27.22
N GLU A 358 22.03 7.98 -28.01
CA GLU A 358 22.79 8.70 -29.05
C GLU A 358 23.52 9.94 -28.49
N GLY A 359 24.08 9.84 -27.28
CA GLY A 359 24.85 10.90 -26.63
C GLY A 359 24.03 12.01 -25.98
N ARG A 360 22.69 11.91 -25.97
CA ARG A 360 21.80 12.88 -25.31
C ARG A 360 21.20 12.30 -24.04
N THR A 361 21.15 13.10 -22.99
CA THR A 361 20.44 12.76 -21.75
C THR A 361 18.94 12.96 -21.95
N GLY A 362 18.15 12.14 -21.27
CA GLY A 362 16.70 12.23 -21.33
C GLY A 362 16.05 11.18 -20.46
N TYR A 363 14.83 10.79 -20.83
CA TYR A 363 14.15 9.70 -20.14
C TYR A 363 13.44 8.78 -21.13
N TRP A 364 13.45 7.50 -20.79
CA TRP A 364 12.60 6.49 -21.38
C TRP A 364 11.23 6.57 -20.73
N HIS A 365 10.16 6.43 -21.48
CA HIS A 365 8.81 6.45 -20.95
C HIS A 365 7.86 5.54 -21.71
N LYS A 366 6.80 5.13 -21.01
CA LYS A 366 5.64 4.40 -21.55
C LYS A 366 4.46 4.52 -20.58
N MET A 367 3.24 4.28 -21.05
CA MET A 367 2.12 4.05 -20.14
C MET A 367 2.28 2.70 -19.42
N LEU A 368 1.65 2.55 -18.26
CA LEU A 368 1.75 1.38 -17.39
C LEU A 368 1.65 0.06 -18.14
N ASP A 369 0.66 -0.05 -19.03
CA ASP A 369 0.33 -1.27 -19.75
C ASP A 369 0.90 -1.33 -21.18
N ASP A 370 1.56 -0.26 -21.64
CA ASP A 370 2.16 -0.23 -22.97
C ASP A 370 3.34 -1.23 -23.04
N PRO A 371 3.51 -1.95 -24.17
CA PRO A 371 4.55 -2.98 -24.27
C PRO A 371 5.95 -2.41 -24.58
N ALA A 372 6.08 -1.13 -24.94
CA ALA A 372 7.31 -0.58 -25.50
C ALA A 372 7.66 0.80 -24.93
N TRP A 373 8.95 1.01 -24.72
CA TRP A 373 9.54 2.26 -24.25
C TRP A 373 9.88 3.21 -25.40
N GLN A 374 9.65 4.50 -25.18
CA GLN A 374 10.03 5.60 -26.05
C GLN A 374 11.06 6.49 -25.34
N PHE A 375 11.97 7.13 -26.08
CA PHE A 375 12.97 8.03 -25.49
C PHE A 375 12.67 9.48 -25.84
N THR A 376 12.59 10.33 -24.82
CA THR A 376 12.46 11.78 -24.97
C THR A 376 13.76 12.45 -24.51
N PRO A 377 14.52 13.10 -25.41
CA PRO A 377 15.72 13.83 -25.03
C PRO A 377 15.37 15.12 -24.28
N THR A 378 16.15 15.43 -23.26
CA THR A 378 15.96 16.63 -22.43
C THR A 378 17.23 17.47 -22.34
N ASP A 379 18.39 16.84 -22.54
CA ASP A 379 19.73 17.43 -22.32
C ASP A 379 19.88 17.99 -20.88
N ALA A 380 19.06 17.51 -19.94
CA ALA A 380 19.10 17.88 -18.53
C ALA A 380 20.31 17.22 -17.82
N PRO A 381 20.81 17.84 -16.74
CA PRO A 381 21.77 17.19 -15.86
C PRO A 381 21.24 15.86 -15.34
N LYS A 382 22.15 14.89 -15.21
CA LYS A 382 21.85 13.56 -14.72
C LYS A 382 21.42 13.58 -13.24
N LEU A 383 20.36 12.86 -12.91
CA LEU A 383 19.78 12.73 -11.57
C LEU A 383 20.19 11.42 -10.89
N GLY A 384 20.31 10.32 -11.64
CA GLY A 384 20.59 8.98 -11.12
C GLY A 384 22.02 8.48 -11.33
N SER A 385 22.34 7.34 -10.74
CA SER A 385 23.59 6.60 -10.99
C SER A 385 23.43 5.64 -12.17
N PRO A 386 24.48 5.36 -12.97
CA PRO A 386 24.38 4.40 -14.07
C PRO A 386 23.95 3.01 -13.57
N VAL A 387 23.18 2.29 -14.38
CA VAL A 387 22.71 0.92 -14.12
C VAL A 387 23.25 0.01 -15.23
N ASP A 388 23.65 -1.23 -14.91
CA ASP A 388 24.27 -2.18 -15.86
C ASP A 388 23.34 -2.47 -17.06
N ASN A 389 22.03 -2.52 -16.80
CA ASN A 389 20.93 -2.68 -17.75
C ASN A 389 21.20 -3.73 -18.85
N SER A 390 21.33 -4.99 -18.43
CA SER A 390 21.41 -6.11 -19.35
C SER A 390 20.18 -6.15 -20.28
N PRO A 391 20.33 -6.54 -21.57
CA PRO A 391 19.19 -6.74 -22.47
C PRO A 391 18.32 -7.96 -22.09
N HIS A 392 18.78 -8.79 -21.16
CA HIS A 392 18.07 -9.97 -20.68
C HIS A 392 17.58 -9.76 -19.25
N ASP A 393 16.51 -10.47 -18.88
CA ASP A 393 16.01 -10.52 -17.51
C ASP A 393 17.05 -11.15 -16.58
N ARG A 394 17.41 -10.41 -15.52
CA ARG A 394 18.35 -10.84 -14.48
C ARG A 394 17.73 -10.75 -13.08
N SER A 395 16.40 -10.75 -13.00
CA SER A 395 15.67 -10.59 -11.73
C SER A 395 16.00 -11.68 -10.71
N GLY A 396 16.41 -12.87 -11.17
CA GLY A 396 16.79 -14.01 -10.34
C GLY A 396 18.24 -14.01 -9.84
N ASP A 397 19.11 -13.12 -10.32
CA ASP A 397 20.56 -13.24 -10.09
C ASP A 397 20.98 -12.84 -8.67
N THR A 398 20.28 -11.88 -8.06
CA THR A 398 20.62 -11.33 -6.74
C THR A 398 19.44 -11.38 -5.76
N LEU A 399 18.70 -12.49 -5.77
CA LEU A 399 17.61 -12.69 -4.81
C LEU A 399 18.11 -12.73 -3.36
N ALA A 400 17.37 -12.05 -2.48
CA ALA A 400 17.52 -12.20 -1.05
C ALA A 400 17.22 -13.65 -0.60
N PRO A 401 17.68 -14.07 0.59
CA PRO A 401 17.30 -15.35 1.17
C PRO A 401 15.78 -15.51 1.30
N LEU A 402 15.32 -16.76 1.31
CA LEU A 402 13.94 -17.08 1.65
C LEU A 402 13.65 -16.70 3.11
N ALA A 403 12.39 -16.37 3.41
CA ALA A 403 11.96 -16.12 4.77
C ALA A 403 12.24 -17.35 5.67
N PRO A 404 12.64 -17.16 6.93
CA PRO A 404 13.14 -18.26 7.76
C PRO A 404 12.03 -19.11 8.40
N TRP A 405 10.77 -18.69 8.33
CA TRP A 405 9.68 -19.29 9.08
C TRP A 405 9.06 -20.47 8.32
N ASN A 406 9.14 -21.66 8.90
CA ASN A 406 8.45 -22.84 8.38
C ASN A 406 7.35 -23.19 9.38
N LEU A 407 6.10 -22.95 8.98
CA LEU A 407 4.96 -23.00 9.88
C LEU A 407 4.11 -24.23 9.58
N SER A 408 3.50 -24.79 10.62
CA SER A 408 2.48 -25.81 10.48
C SER A 408 1.39 -25.60 11.51
N GLY A 409 0.17 -26.01 11.17
CA GLY A 409 -1.00 -25.86 12.02
C GLY A 409 -2.12 -26.79 11.62
N THR A 410 -2.91 -27.26 12.59
CA THR A 410 -4.08 -28.10 12.31
C THR A 410 -5.21 -27.23 11.76
N LEU A 411 -5.87 -27.67 10.69
CA LEU A 411 -7.07 -27.01 10.21
C LEU A 411 -8.25 -27.34 11.14
N PRO A 412 -9.14 -26.38 11.43
CA PRO A 412 -10.30 -26.63 12.26
C PRO A 412 -11.32 -27.51 11.55
N LEU A 413 -12.09 -28.29 12.31
CA LEU A 413 -13.35 -28.85 11.83
C LEU A 413 -14.30 -27.69 11.53
N ARG A 414 -14.93 -27.77 10.37
CA ARG A 414 -15.86 -26.75 9.89
C ARG A 414 -17.29 -27.02 10.40
N ASP A 415 -17.43 -27.34 11.68
CA ASP A 415 -18.70 -27.65 12.36
C ASP A 415 -19.14 -26.58 13.39
N GLY A 416 -18.34 -25.51 13.52
CA GLY A 416 -18.61 -24.36 14.38
C GLY A 416 -19.75 -23.45 13.89
N ALA A 417 -20.35 -22.71 14.81
CA ALA A 417 -21.40 -21.73 14.50
C ALA A 417 -20.85 -20.41 13.89
N VAL A 418 -19.55 -20.17 14.02
CA VAL A 418 -18.80 -19.04 13.45
C VAL A 418 -17.55 -19.63 12.80
N ASP A 419 -17.32 -19.32 11.53
CA ASP A 419 -16.11 -19.70 10.79
C ASP A 419 -15.56 -18.50 9.99
N GLY A 420 -14.38 -18.64 9.39
CA GLY A 420 -13.77 -17.57 8.57
C GLY A 420 -14.68 -17.04 7.45
N ARG A 421 -15.59 -17.89 6.92
CA ARG A 421 -16.58 -17.47 5.93
C ARG A 421 -17.62 -16.55 6.55
N LEU A 422 -18.19 -16.90 7.70
CA LEU A 422 -19.15 -16.05 8.41
C LEU A 422 -18.53 -14.69 8.79
N ILE A 423 -17.27 -14.65 9.23
CA ILE A 423 -16.57 -13.40 9.57
C ILE A 423 -16.46 -12.49 8.33
N ASN A 424 -16.05 -13.05 7.20
CA ASN A 424 -15.94 -12.32 5.94
C ASN A 424 -17.32 -11.87 5.41
N ASP A 425 -18.31 -12.77 5.43
CA ASP A 425 -19.68 -12.52 4.95
C ASP A 425 -20.42 -11.49 5.80
N LEU A 426 -20.18 -11.45 7.11
CA LEU A 426 -20.75 -10.42 7.97
C LEU A 426 -20.11 -9.05 7.73
N SER A 427 -19.01 -8.97 6.96
CA SER A 427 -18.15 -7.78 6.89
C SER A 427 -17.86 -7.29 8.31
N PHE A 428 -17.68 -8.25 9.24
CA PHE A 428 -17.30 -7.92 10.59
C PHE A 428 -15.94 -7.23 10.48
N PRO A 429 -15.68 -6.15 11.24
CA PRO A 429 -14.41 -5.43 11.13
C PRO A 429 -13.31 -6.31 11.74
N TYR A 430 -12.90 -7.36 11.03
CA TYR A 430 -11.84 -8.28 11.40
C TYR A 430 -10.49 -7.56 11.47
N SER A 431 -10.39 -6.42 10.80
CA SER A 431 -9.33 -5.44 10.96
C SER A 431 -9.34 -4.76 12.34
N LEU A 432 -10.43 -4.76 13.11
CA LEU A 432 -10.47 -4.17 14.46
C LEU A 432 -10.72 -5.18 15.58
N VAL A 433 -11.18 -6.38 15.25
CA VAL A 433 -11.53 -7.41 16.22
C VAL A 433 -10.69 -8.63 16.00
N ASP A 434 -9.83 -8.90 16.98
CA ASP A 434 -9.04 -10.13 17.07
C ASP A 434 -9.98 -11.37 17.15
N PRO A 435 -9.94 -12.27 16.16
CA PRO A 435 -10.70 -13.52 16.20
C PRO A 435 -10.37 -14.40 17.41
N GLY A 436 -9.18 -14.28 18.02
CA GLY A 436 -8.81 -14.94 19.27
C GLY A 436 -9.70 -14.57 20.46
N MET A 437 -10.45 -13.47 20.38
CA MET A 437 -11.53 -13.18 21.34
C MET A 437 -12.65 -14.22 21.30
N LEU A 438 -12.87 -14.90 20.17
CA LEU A 438 -13.83 -16.00 20.05
C LEU A 438 -13.35 -17.25 20.82
N ASP A 439 -12.04 -17.52 20.79
CA ASP A 439 -11.42 -18.60 21.58
C ASP A 439 -11.57 -18.31 23.08
N ALA A 440 -11.36 -17.05 23.49
CA ALA A 440 -11.50 -16.62 24.88
C ALA A 440 -12.93 -16.79 25.45
N VAL A 441 -13.95 -16.89 24.58
CA VAL A 441 -15.34 -17.16 24.98
C VAL A 441 -15.77 -18.62 24.72
N GLY A 442 -14.81 -19.50 24.41
CA GLY A 442 -15.02 -20.95 24.31
C GLY A 442 -15.71 -21.40 23.03
N LEU A 443 -15.52 -20.66 21.93
CA LEU A 443 -16.04 -21.01 20.60
C LEU A 443 -15.01 -21.76 19.73
N ASP A 444 -14.01 -22.39 20.34
CA ASP A 444 -12.96 -23.15 19.65
C ASP A 444 -13.57 -24.24 18.75
N ALA A 445 -13.22 -24.22 17.46
CA ALA A 445 -13.50 -25.33 16.58
C ALA A 445 -12.59 -26.52 16.93
N ARG A 446 -13.15 -27.72 16.93
CA ARG A 446 -12.37 -28.95 17.17
C ARG A 446 -11.35 -29.15 16.04
N PRO A 447 -10.18 -29.77 16.27
CA PRO A 447 -9.22 -30.03 15.20
C PRO A 447 -9.77 -31.02 14.17
N SER A 448 -9.53 -30.78 12.88
CA SER A 448 -9.77 -31.74 11.81
C SER A 448 -8.58 -32.69 11.61
N GLU A 449 -8.72 -33.65 10.70
CA GLU A 449 -7.62 -34.53 10.29
C GLU A 449 -6.61 -33.86 9.34
N TYR A 450 -6.92 -32.65 8.86
CA TYR A 450 -6.09 -31.92 7.92
C TYR A 450 -5.13 -30.98 8.66
N ARG A 451 -3.87 -30.94 8.23
CA ARG A 451 -2.84 -30.01 8.71
C ARG A 451 -2.33 -29.16 7.54
N ILE A 452 -2.15 -27.87 7.73
CA ILE A 452 -1.45 -27.01 6.76
C ILE A 452 0.03 -26.93 7.12
N GLU A 453 0.89 -27.00 6.10
CA GLU A 453 2.33 -26.80 6.15
C GLU A 453 2.70 -25.69 5.17
N VAL A 454 3.44 -24.69 5.63
CA VAL A 454 3.90 -23.57 4.83
C VAL A 454 5.40 -23.39 5.05
N GLU A 455 6.17 -23.59 3.99
CA GLU A 455 7.60 -23.32 4.00
C GLU A 455 7.84 -21.85 3.69
N HIS A 456 8.86 -21.26 4.32
CA HIS A 456 9.29 -19.89 4.07
C HIS A 456 8.15 -18.86 4.14
N PHE A 457 7.27 -19.00 5.14
CA PHE A 457 6.13 -18.12 5.35
C PHE A 457 6.61 -16.68 5.55
N ASP A 458 6.23 -15.78 4.65
CA ASP A 458 6.51 -14.35 4.77
C ASP A 458 5.19 -13.58 4.97
N PRO A 459 4.97 -12.90 6.11
CA PRO A 459 3.72 -12.16 6.32
C PRO A 459 3.48 -11.06 5.28
N ALA A 460 4.52 -10.57 4.59
CA ALA A 460 4.38 -9.55 3.54
C ALA A 460 3.99 -10.11 2.16
N ALA A 461 4.14 -11.42 1.94
CA ALA A 461 3.64 -12.04 0.71
C ALA A 461 2.11 -12.04 0.75
N THR A 462 1.45 -11.82 -0.39
CA THR A 462 -0.01 -11.91 -0.49
C THR A 462 -0.46 -13.33 -0.82
N THR A 463 0.28 -14.03 -1.68
CA THR A 463 0.01 -15.42 -2.07
C THR A 463 1.29 -16.24 -1.92
N ARG A 464 1.19 -17.47 -1.41
CA ARG A 464 2.31 -18.42 -1.35
C ARG A 464 1.87 -19.87 -1.56
N PRO A 465 2.73 -20.74 -2.09
CA PRO A 465 2.50 -22.18 -2.04
C PRO A 465 2.42 -22.68 -0.60
N ALA A 466 1.52 -23.63 -0.36
CA ALA A 466 1.43 -24.37 0.89
C ALA A 466 1.04 -25.83 0.58
N THR A 467 1.04 -26.68 1.61
CA THR A 467 0.59 -28.06 1.50
C THR A 467 -0.40 -28.38 2.61
N VAL A 468 -1.56 -28.93 2.23
CA VAL A 468 -2.44 -29.58 3.19
C VAL A 468 -2.07 -31.07 3.28
N VAL A 469 -1.84 -31.57 4.49
CA VAL A 469 -1.57 -32.97 4.79
C VAL A 469 -2.80 -33.58 5.43
N ALA A 470 -3.40 -34.57 4.77
CA ALA A 470 -4.55 -35.30 5.28
C ALA A 470 -4.18 -36.31 6.39
N GLY A 471 -5.17 -36.86 7.09
CA GLY A 471 -4.97 -37.82 8.19
C GLY A 471 -4.27 -39.12 7.77
N ASP A 472 -4.36 -39.49 6.50
CA ASP A 472 -3.66 -40.63 5.89
C ASP A 472 -2.21 -40.30 5.44
N GLY A 473 -1.77 -39.05 5.62
CA GLY A 473 -0.45 -38.55 5.21
C GLY A 473 -0.39 -38.03 3.76
N THR A 474 -1.48 -38.09 3.01
CA THR A 474 -1.53 -37.57 1.63
C THR A 474 -1.30 -36.06 1.63
N ARG A 475 -0.49 -35.59 0.68
CA ARG A 475 -0.10 -34.18 0.53
C ARG A 475 -0.84 -33.55 -0.64
N ILE A 476 -1.58 -32.48 -0.36
CA ILE A 476 -2.43 -31.76 -1.30
C ILE A 476 -1.80 -30.37 -1.49
N PRO A 477 -1.24 -30.06 -2.68
CA PRO A 477 -0.77 -28.72 -3.00
C PRO A 477 -1.92 -27.71 -2.95
N VAL A 478 -1.70 -26.59 -2.29
CA VAL A 478 -2.65 -25.48 -2.21
C VAL A 478 -1.91 -24.15 -2.32
N LEU A 479 -2.66 -23.07 -2.57
CA LEU A 479 -2.19 -21.71 -2.33
C LEU A 479 -2.76 -21.21 -1.01
N LEU A 480 -1.92 -20.51 -0.24
CA LEU A 480 -2.31 -19.75 0.94
C LEU A 480 -2.20 -18.26 0.63
N HIS A 481 -3.35 -17.60 0.65
CA HIS A 481 -3.47 -16.16 0.52
C HIS A 481 -3.60 -15.51 1.89
N THR A 482 -2.99 -14.35 2.07
CA THR A 482 -3.15 -13.54 3.29
C THR A 482 -3.19 -12.06 2.98
N ALA A 483 -3.93 -11.32 3.79
CA ALA A 483 -3.86 -9.87 3.93
C ALA A 483 -3.71 -9.52 5.42
N ASP A 484 -2.99 -8.44 5.70
CA ASP A 484 -2.76 -7.95 7.06
C ASP A 484 -3.79 -6.87 7.38
N GLY A 485 -4.57 -7.05 8.43
CA GLY A 485 -5.65 -6.13 8.77
C GLY A 485 -5.15 -4.85 9.44
N MET A 486 -6.08 -3.91 9.66
CA MET A 486 -5.82 -2.76 10.53
C MET A 486 -5.28 -3.20 11.88
N ARG A 487 -4.37 -2.40 12.43
CA ARG A 487 -3.96 -2.52 13.83
C ARG A 487 -3.92 -1.12 14.41
N LEU A 488 -4.32 -1.00 15.67
CA LEU A 488 -4.22 0.26 16.41
C LEU A 488 -3.01 0.29 17.34
N SER A 489 -2.33 -0.84 17.51
CA SER A 489 -1.18 -0.99 18.40
C SER A 489 0.07 -1.36 17.60
N PRO A 490 1.23 -0.76 17.91
CA PRO A 490 2.51 -1.12 17.32
C PRO A 490 2.90 -2.58 17.53
N ARG A 491 3.63 -3.16 16.58
CA ARG A 491 4.36 -4.44 16.73
C ARG A 491 5.66 -4.47 15.95
N ALA A 492 6.51 -5.46 16.25
CA ALA A 492 7.75 -5.65 15.51
C ALA A 492 7.50 -6.13 14.05
N PRO A 493 8.40 -5.79 13.10
CA PRO A 493 8.41 -6.37 11.76
C PRO A 493 8.58 -7.90 11.76
N GLY A 494 8.02 -8.56 10.75
CA GLY A 494 8.10 -10.02 10.60
C GLY A 494 7.16 -10.78 11.56
N LEU A 495 7.62 -11.95 12.03
CA LEU A 495 6.95 -12.78 13.03
C LEU A 495 7.84 -12.96 14.27
N ASP A 496 7.21 -12.90 15.43
CA ASP A 496 7.77 -13.10 16.77
C ASP A 496 6.84 -14.00 17.60
N ASP A 497 6.98 -13.99 18.92
CA ASP A 497 6.10 -14.74 19.83
C ASP A 497 4.71 -14.12 19.96
N ASP A 498 4.52 -12.87 19.51
CA ASP A 498 3.24 -12.18 19.52
C ASP A 498 2.45 -12.50 18.24
N PRO A 499 1.30 -13.19 18.33
CA PRO A 499 0.51 -13.60 17.18
C PRO A 499 0.27 -12.48 16.17
N ARG A 500 0.60 -12.72 14.90
CA ARG A 500 0.20 -11.87 13.78
C ARG A 500 -1.10 -12.38 13.20
N HIS A 501 -2.17 -11.68 13.53
CA HIS A 501 -3.49 -11.91 12.99
C HIS A 501 -3.52 -11.52 11.51
N LEU A 502 -3.92 -12.46 10.67
CA LEU A 502 -4.05 -12.29 9.23
C LEU A 502 -5.42 -12.83 8.80
N VAL A 503 -6.03 -12.17 7.82
CA VAL A 503 -7.14 -12.78 7.08
C VAL A 503 -6.60 -13.45 5.85
N GLY A 504 -7.21 -14.56 5.42
CA GLY A 504 -6.67 -15.32 4.32
C GLY A 504 -7.68 -16.22 3.63
N ALA A 505 -7.16 -16.99 2.68
CA ALA A 505 -7.90 -18.07 2.06
C ALA A 505 -6.96 -19.22 1.69
N ILE A 506 -7.52 -20.43 1.66
CA ILE A 506 -6.87 -21.60 1.07
C ILE A 506 -7.55 -21.85 -0.27
N GLU A 507 -6.75 -21.89 -1.34
CA GLU A 507 -7.18 -22.18 -2.70
C GLU A 507 -6.57 -23.50 -3.18
N LEU A 508 -7.39 -24.34 -3.82
CA LEU A 508 -6.90 -25.52 -4.52
C LEU A 508 -6.27 -25.10 -5.85
N THR A 509 -5.04 -25.54 -6.11
CA THR A 509 -4.45 -25.42 -7.44
C THR A 509 -5.20 -26.33 -8.42
N ASP A 510 -5.33 -25.92 -9.69
CA ASP A 510 -6.13 -26.54 -10.77
C ASP A 510 -5.84 -28.03 -11.11
N ASP A 511 -5.03 -28.74 -10.32
CA ASP A 511 -4.78 -30.18 -10.41
C ASP A 511 -5.99 -31.02 -9.92
N ALA A 512 -7.19 -30.70 -10.44
CA ALA A 512 -8.51 -31.26 -10.13
C ALA A 512 -8.68 -32.77 -10.44
N ALA A 513 -7.58 -33.49 -10.69
CA ALA A 513 -7.58 -34.93 -10.94
C ALA A 513 -7.14 -35.77 -9.72
N ASP A 514 -6.64 -35.14 -8.64
CA ASP A 514 -6.26 -35.87 -7.42
C ASP A 514 -7.49 -36.20 -6.55
N PRO A 515 -7.81 -37.50 -6.32
CA PRO A 515 -8.89 -37.90 -5.42
C PRO A 515 -8.78 -37.34 -4.00
N ALA A 516 -7.57 -37.07 -3.50
CA ALA A 516 -7.36 -36.48 -2.19
C ALA A 516 -7.74 -34.98 -2.17
N ALA A 517 -7.38 -34.24 -3.23
CA ALA A 517 -7.81 -32.85 -3.40
C ALA A 517 -9.34 -32.75 -3.52
N GLU A 518 -9.98 -33.66 -4.27
CA GLU A 518 -11.44 -33.75 -4.40
C GLU A 518 -12.13 -34.05 -3.06
N ARG A 519 -11.57 -34.98 -2.28
CA ARG A 519 -12.06 -35.29 -0.94
C ARG A 519 -11.94 -34.08 -0.01
N PHE A 520 -10.77 -33.43 0.04
CA PHE A 520 -10.56 -32.22 0.83
C PHE A 520 -11.51 -31.09 0.41
N ARG A 521 -11.73 -30.91 -0.90
CA ARG A 521 -12.69 -29.96 -1.44
C ARG A 521 -14.09 -30.21 -0.90
N HIS A 522 -14.55 -31.45 -0.96
CA HIS A 522 -15.90 -31.82 -0.53
C HIS A 522 -16.06 -31.77 1.01
N GLU A 523 -15.08 -32.29 1.75
CA GLU A 523 -15.17 -32.47 3.21
C GLU A 523 -14.84 -31.21 4.01
N TRP A 524 -13.87 -30.42 3.57
CA TRP A 524 -13.39 -29.25 4.32
C TRP A 524 -13.71 -27.93 3.62
N MET A 525 -13.63 -27.87 2.28
CA MET A 525 -13.84 -26.63 1.52
C MET A 525 -15.31 -26.41 1.08
N PHE A 526 -16.26 -27.23 1.54
CA PHE A 526 -17.68 -27.13 1.17
C PHE A 526 -17.95 -27.15 -0.34
N GLY A 527 -17.13 -27.91 -1.08
CA GLY A 527 -17.20 -27.99 -2.54
C GLY A 527 -16.68 -26.76 -3.28
N GLN A 528 -16.10 -25.77 -2.59
CA GLN A 528 -15.55 -24.56 -3.20
C GLN A 528 -14.08 -24.72 -3.57
N PRO A 529 -13.59 -24.06 -4.63
CA PRO A 529 -12.18 -24.07 -5.01
C PRO A 529 -11.31 -23.20 -4.08
N ILE A 530 -11.91 -22.21 -3.42
CA ILE A 530 -11.26 -21.30 -2.49
C ILE A 530 -12.15 -21.09 -1.26
N VAL A 531 -11.55 -21.07 -0.07
CA VAL A 531 -12.28 -20.86 1.19
C VAL A 531 -11.54 -19.90 2.10
N ALA A 532 -12.27 -18.90 2.59
CA ALA A 532 -11.79 -17.93 3.56
C ALA A 532 -11.43 -18.57 4.91
N ILE A 533 -10.36 -18.08 5.51
CA ILE A 533 -9.85 -18.43 6.83
C ILE A 533 -9.43 -17.16 7.57
N THR A 534 -9.31 -17.24 8.89
CA THR A 534 -8.41 -16.33 9.62
C THR A 534 -7.26 -17.15 10.17
N LEU A 535 -6.10 -16.53 10.36
CA LEU A 535 -4.96 -17.21 10.92
C LEU A 535 -4.12 -16.31 11.80
N ASP A 536 -3.52 -16.92 12.82
CA ASP A 536 -2.53 -16.31 13.68
C ASP A 536 -1.18 -16.96 13.41
N ALA A 537 -0.21 -16.17 12.98
CA ALA A 537 1.15 -16.64 12.75
C ALA A 537 2.09 -16.13 13.84
N THR A 538 2.91 -17.02 14.39
CA THR A 538 4.05 -16.68 15.25
C THR A 538 5.33 -17.16 14.59
N ALA A 539 6.49 -16.86 15.20
CA ALA A 539 7.77 -17.41 14.75
C ALA A 539 7.84 -18.95 14.80
N HIS A 540 6.87 -19.62 15.43
CA HIS A 540 6.91 -21.05 15.75
C HIS A 540 5.75 -21.87 15.17
N GLY A 541 4.67 -21.25 14.73
CA GLY A 541 3.53 -21.98 14.20
C GLY A 541 2.42 -21.08 13.67
N VAL A 542 1.39 -21.72 13.13
CA VAL A 542 0.18 -21.05 12.68
C VAL A 542 -1.06 -21.70 13.31
N VAL A 543 -2.03 -20.89 13.71
CA VAL A 543 -3.36 -21.33 14.12
C VAL A 543 -4.35 -20.85 13.07
N VAL A 544 -5.15 -21.76 12.50
CA VAL A 544 -6.17 -21.44 11.48
C VAL A 544 -7.55 -21.55 12.10
N ARG A 545 -8.45 -20.61 11.77
CA ARG A 545 -9.84 -20.55 12.26
C ARG A 545 -10.85 -20.39 11.12
#